data_AF-A0A0F9QBC0-F1
#
_entry.id   AF-A0A0F9QBC0-F1
#
_cell.length_a   1.000
_cell.length_b   1.000
_cell.length_c   1.000
_cell.angle_alpha   90.00
_cell.angle_beta   90.00
_cell.angle_gamma   90.00
#
_symmetry.space_group_name_H-M   'P 1'
#
loop_
_entity.id
_entity.type
_entity.pdbx_description
1 polymer ?
#
loop_
_entity_poly.entity_id
_entity_poly.type
_entity_poly.pdbx_seq_one_letter_code
_entity_poly.pdbx_strand_id
1 'polypeptide(L)'
;IVSSCLKKMDEVVKDRYNTSDWNIYAAQASDGDNWQDDGNLCVTLLDEKIMPVVQYFAYVQVGRDQTYHQIWHNFDGDKPLWKSYVAIAEKYKNFAMDQIDNSKDIYPVFRELFKKKEA
;
A
#
# COMPACT_ATOMS: atom_id res chain seq x y z
N ILE A 1 12.23 -3.13 -6.41
CA ILE A 1 12.41 -1.66 -6.34
C ILE A 1 11.06 -1.03 -6.60
N VAL A 2 10.34 -0.76 -5.52
CA VAL A 2 8.97 -0.24 -5.49
C VAL A 2 8.95 1.30 -5.46
N SER A 3 9.97 1.94 -4.87
CA SER A 3 10.01 3.39 -4.71
C SER A 3 9.89 4.17 -6.03
N SER A 4 10.29 3.57 -7.15
CA SER A 4 10.16 4.13 -8.50
C SER A 4 8.70 4.46 -8.86
N CYS A 5 7.76 3.58 -8.50
CA CYS A 5 6.33 3.78 -8.74
C CYS A 5 5.80 4.94 -7.89
N LEU A 6 6.18 5.00 -6.61
CA LEU A 6 5.78 6.09 -5.70
C LEU A 6 6.32 7.44 -6.14
N LYS A 7 7.58 7.50 -6.62
CA LYS A 7 8.13 8.72 -7.22
C LYS A 7 7.33 9.15 -8.45
N LYS A 8 6.96 8.20 -9.31
CA LYS A 8 6.17 8.52 -10.49
C LYS A 8 4.76 8.99 -10.14
N MET A 9 4.15 8.42 -9.11
CA MET A 9 2.88 8.89 -8.58
C MET A 9 2.99 10.34 -8.10
N ASP A 10 3.99 10.68 -7.28
CA ASP A 10 4.22 12.05 -6.79
C ASP A 10 4.41 13.05 -7.95
N GLU A 11 5.20 12.68 -8.97
CA GLU A 11 5.39 13.48 -10.20
C GLU A 11 4.05 13.73 -10.92
N VAL A 12 3.29 12.67 -11.18
CA VAL A 12 1.99 12.76 -11.89
C VAL A 12 0.98 13.59 -11.12
N VAL A 13 0.93 13.46 -9.78
CA VAL A 13 0.04 14.25 -8.93
C VAL A 13 0.39 15.74 -9.03
N LYS A 14 1.67 16.10 -8.87
CA LYS A 14 2.11 17.50 -8.94
C LYS A 14 1.87 18.14 -10.29
N ASP A 15 2.10 17.39 -11.37
CA ASP A 15 2.03 17.94 -12.73
C ASP A 15 0.60 18.09 -13.23
N ARG A 16 -0.34 17.27 -12.73
CA ARG A 16 -1.66 17.11 -13.37
C ARG A 16 -2.86 17.26 -12.43
N TYR A 17 -2.68 17.10 -11.12
CA TYR A 17 -3.78 16.95 -10.17
C TYR A 17 -3.55 17.80 -8.91
N ASN A 18 -3.81 19.10 -9.01
CA ASN A 18 -3.78 19.99 -7.86
C ASN A 18 -4.82 19.55 -6.81
N THR A 19 -4.40 19.41 -5.56
CA THR A 19 -5.23 18.94 -4.44
C THR A 19 -6.32 19.92 -4.02
N SER A 20 -6.26 21.18 -4.47
CA SER A 20 -7.40 22.11 -4.32
C SER A 20 -8.59 21.72 -5.18
N ASP A 21 -8.35 21.00 -6.27
CA ASP A 21 -9.34 20.75 -7.32
C ASP A 21 -9.73 19.26 -7.40
N TRP A 22 -8.88 18.37 -6.87
CA TRP A 22 -9.03 16.93 -6.98
C TRP A 22 -8.92 16.22 -5.63
N ASN A 23 -9.78 15.22 -5.44
CA ASN A 23 -9.55 14.16 -4.45
C ASN A 23 -8.74 13.04 -5.10
N ILE A 24 -7.66 12.62 -4.45
CA ILE A 24 -6.71 11.63 -4.92
C ILE A 24 -6.82 10.38 -4.08
N TYR A 25 -6.97 9.25 -4.76
CA TYR A 25 -7.15 7.93 -4.19
C TYR A 25 -6.14 6.98 -4.82
N ALA A 26 -5.44 6.20 -3.99
CA ALA A 26 -4.37 5.32 -4.46
C ALA A 26 -4.67 3.86 -4.14
N ALA A 27 -4.46 2.99 -5.12
CA ALA A 27 -4.58 1.55 -4.98
C ALA A 27 -3.29 0.89 -5.50
N GLN A 28 -2.52 0.28 -4.61
CA GLN A 28 -1.27 -0.39 -4.92
C GLN A 28 -1.42 -1.90 -4.69
N ALA A 29 -1.15 -2.72 -5.70
CA ALA A 29 -0.99 -4.17 -5.55
C ALA A 29 0.46 -4.57 -5.85
N SER A 30 1.05 -5.46 -5.04
CA SER A 30 2.42 -5.95 -5.20
C SER A 30 2.56 -7.38 -4.67
N ASP A 31 3.55 -8.15 -5.11
CA ASP A 31 3.93 -9.44 -4.50
C ASP A 31 4.67 -9.29 -3.15
N GLY A 32 4.97 -8.04 -2.77
CA GLY A 32 5.59 -7.67 -1.50
C GLY A 32 7.11 -7.80 -1.48
N ASP A 33 7.72 -8.32 -2.55
CA ASP A 33 9.17 -8.45 -2.64
C ASP A 33 9.81 -7.09 -2.89
N ASN A 34 10.72 -6.70 -2.00
CA ASN A 34 11.47 -5.46 -2.15
C ASN A 34 12.85 -5.53 -1.51
N TRP A 35 13.72 -4.62 -1.95
CA TRP A 35 15.05 -4.44 -1.36
C TRP A 35 14.91 -3.60 -0.09
N GLN A 36 15.67 -3.91 0.95
CA GLN A 36 15.52 -3.26 2.27
C GLN A 36 15.74 -1.75 2.20
N ASP A 37 16.80 -1.31 1.51
CA ASP A 37 17.09 0.12 1.30
C ASP A 37 15.96 0.85 0.55
N ASP A 38 15.33 0.14 -0.41
CA ASP A 38 14.20 0.69 -1.15
C ASP A 38 12.93 0.76 -0.29
N GLY A 39 12.75 -0.16 0.66
CA GLY A 39 11.66 -0.13 1.64
C GLY A 39 11.67 1.15 2.47
N ASN A 40 12.84 1.55 3.00
CA ASN A 40 12.99 2.80 3.74
C ASN A 40 12.62 4.01 2.89
N LEU A 41 13.06 4.03 1.62
CA LEU A 41 12.70 5.11 0.70
C LEU A 41 11.20 5.14 0.40
N CYS A 42 10.54 3.99 0.29
CA CYS A 42 9.08 3.95 0.11
C CYS A 42 8.35 4.55 1.32
N VAL A 43 8.80 4.26 2.54
CA VAL A 43 8.26 4.85 3.78
C VAL A 43 8.41 6.36 3.74
N THR A 44 9.61 6.88 3.43
CA THR A 44 9.82 8.34 3.30
C THR A 44 8.92 8.98 2.25
N LEU A 45 8.78 8.37 1.07
CA LEU A 45 7.93 8.90 0.00
C LEU A 45 6.44 8.89 0.39
N LEU A 46 5.98 7.81 1.01
CA LEU A 46 4.61 7.72 1.52
C LEU A 46 4.36 8.80 2.58
N ASP A 47 5.24 8.90 3.58
CA ASP A 47 5.10 9.81 4.71
C ASP A 47 5.11 11.28 4.30
N GLU A 48 6.09 11.67 3.47
CA GLU A 48 6.37 13.08 3.19
C GLU A 48 5.67 13.61 1.94
N LYS A 49 5.36 12.75 0.97
CA LYS A 49 4.91 13.19 -0.37
C LYS A 49 3.50 12.73 -0.69
N ILE A 50 3.17 11.47 -0.43
CA ILE A 50 1.92 10.87 -0.91
C ILE A 50 0.80 11.00 0.12
N MET A 51 1.01 10.56 1.36
CA MET A 51 -0.03 10.59 2.40
C MET A 51 -0.60 11.99 2.69
N PRO A 52 0.19 13.09 2.62
CA PRO A 52 -0.36 14.44 2.79
C PRO A 52 -1.33 14.89 1.69
N VAL A 53 -1.31 14.26 0.51
CA VAL A 53 -2.07 14.71 -0.68
C VAL A 53 -3.18 13.76 -1.09
N VAL A 54 -3.22 12.54 -0.54
CA VAL A 54 -4.27 11.54 -0.82
C VAL A 54 -5.32 11.51 0.28
N GLN A 55 -6.58 11.34 -0.12
CA GLN A 55 -7.67 11.15 0.83
C GLN A 55 -7.67 9.72 1.35
N TYR A 56 -7.23 8.75 0.55
CA TYR A 56 -7.12 7.35 0.97
C TYR A 56 -6.11 6.58 0.11
N PHE A 57 -5.35 5.70 0.76
CA PHE A 57 -4.38 4.82 0.12
C PHE A 57 -4.66 3.37 0.55
N ALA A 58 -4.81 2.47 -0.41
CA ALA A 58 -4.98 1.04 -0.19
C ALA A 58 -3.80 0.28 -0.78
N TYR A 59 -3.11 -0.52 0.05
CA TYR A 59 -2.09 -1.46 -0.36
C TYR A 59 -2.61 -2.90 -0.22
N VAL A 60 -2.42 -3.71 -1.26
CA VAL A 60 -2.74 -5.13 -1.26
C VAL A 60 -1.50 -5.94 -1.63
N GLN A 61 -1.12 -6.86 -0.74
CA GLN A 61 -0.05 -7.81 -1.04
C GLN A 61 -0.61 -9.11 -1.62
N VAL A 62 -0.13 -9.50 -2.78
CA VAL A 62 -0.47 -10.75 -3.47
C VAL A 62 0.53 -11.83 -3.11
N GLY A 63 0.05 -13.07 -2.96
CA GLY A 63 0.93 -14.20 -2.67
C GLY A 63 1.26 -14.30 -1.20
N ARG A 64 0.22 -14.34 -0.34
CA ARG A 64 0.39 -14.80 1.04
C ARG A 64 1.17 -16.12 1.03
N ASP A 65 2.21 -16.19 1.85
CA ASP A 65 3.04 -17.39 1.94
C ASP A 65 2.27 -18.50 2.66
N GLN A 66 1.59 -19.34 1.88
CA GLN A 66 0.80 -20.46 2.39
C GLN A 66 1.66 -21.53 3.06
N THR A 67 2.94 -21.61 2.71
CA THR A 67 3.92 -22.54 3.27
C THR A 67 4.29 -22.16 4.71
N TYR A 68 4.48 -20.88 4.98
CA TYR A 68 4.78 -20.39 6.33
C TYR A 68 3.57 -20.45 7.27
N HIS A 69 2.35 -20.25 6.75
CA HIS A 69 1.10 -20.33 7.52
C HIS A 69 0.86 -21.72 8.15
N GLN A 70 1.35 -22.81 7.56
CA GLN A 70 1.19 -24.16 8.12
C GLN A 70 2.15 -24.45 9.28
N ILE A 71 3.24 -23.69 9.40
CA ILE A 71 4.31 -23.92 10.39
C ILE A 71 4.21 -22.91 11.54
N TRP A 72 3.80 -21.67 11.25
CA TRP A 72 3.71 -20.58 12.22
C TRP A 72 2.35 -19.89 12.13
N HIS A 73 1.45 -20.24 13.05
CA HIS A 73 0.07 -19.75 13.11
C HIS A 73 -0.10 -18.22 13.29
N ASN A 74 0.98 -17.43 13.45
CA ASN A 74 0.96 -15.99 13.72
C ASN A 74 1.98 -15.19 12.88
N PHE A 75 2.45 -15.70 11.75
CA PHE A 75 3.45 -14.97 10.97
C PHE A 75 2.80 -13.97 10.00
N ASP A 76 2.43 -12.79 10.52
CA ASP A 76 1.99 -11.65 9.72
C ASP A 76 3.10 -11.19 8.76
N GLY A 77 2.89 -11.39 7.45
CA GLY A 77 3.59 -10.68 6.38
C GLY A 77 5.12 -10.66 6.46
N ASP A 78 5.77 -11.78 6.12
CA ASP A 78 7.24 -11.87 6.13
C ASP A 78 7.92 -11.05 5.00
N LYS A 79 7.12 -10.58 4.03
CA LYS A 79 7.60 -9.82 2.89
C LYS A 79 8.15 -8.44 3.31
N PRO A 80 9.32 -8.04 2.78
CA PRO A 80 9.99 -6.79 3.18
C PRO A 80 9.09 -5.56 3.08
N LEU A 81 8.29 -5.45 2.00
CA LEU A 81 7.44 -4.27 1.80
C LEU A 81 6.30 -4.17 2.80
N TRP A 82 5.69 -5.30 3.18
CA TRP A 82 4.67 -5.34 4.23
C TRP A 82 5.20 -4.73 5.52
N LYS A 83 6.35 -5.22 5.99
CA LYS A 83 6.99 -4.74 7.22
C LYS A 83 7.29 -3.25 7.17
N SER A 84 7.78 -2.74 6.04
CA SER A 84 7.99 -1.30 5.85
C SER A 84 6.69 -0.50 5.95
N TYR A 85 5.59 -1.01 5.39
CA TYR A 85 4.33 -0.27 5.31
C TYR A 85 3.50 -0.32 6.59
N VAL A 86 3.75 -1.28 7.50
CA VAL A 86 3.10 -1.32 8.83
C VAL A 86 3.25 0.02 9.56
N ALA A 87 4.44 0.63 9.54
CA ALA A 87 4.67 1.93 10.19
C ALA A 87 3.82 3.07 9.60
N ILE A 88 3.51 2.99 8.30
CA ILE A 88 2.62 3.96 7.64
C ILE A 88 1.17 3.71 8.05
N ALA A 89 0.71 2.44 8.09
CA ALA A 89 -0.62 2.08 8.54
C ALA A 89 -0.89 2.49 10.00
N GLU A 90 0.11 2.35 10.88
CA GLU A 90 0.02 2.79 12.27
C GLU A 90 -0.09 4.32 12.40
N LYS A 91 0.55 5.07 11.50
CA LYS A 91 0.56 6.54 11.52
C LYS A 91 -0.68 7.17 10.86
N TYR A 92 -1.20 6.58 9.80
CA TYR A 92 -2.26 7.17 8.98
C TYR A 92 -3.53 6.31 8.97
N LYS A 93 -4.61 6.83 9.55
CA LYS A 93 -5.92 6.14 9.57
C LYS A 93 -6.54 5.92 8.19
N ASN A 94 -6.14 6.72 7.20
CA ASN A 94 -6.58 6.63 5.81
C ASN A 94 -5.61 5.84 4.92
N PHE A 95 -4.69 5.08 5.53
CA PHE A 95 -3.88 4.07 4.87
C PHE A 95 -4.39 2.69 5.28
N ALA A 96 -4.75 1.86 4.31
CA ALA A 96 -5.21 0.49 4.54
C ALA A 96 -4.28 -0.50 3.87
N MET A 97 -4.12 -1.65 4.52
CA MET A 97 -3.32 -2.77 4.04
C MET A 97 -4.14 -4.04 4.13
N ASP A 98 -4.05 -4.89 3.10
CA ASP A 98 -4.62 -6.23 3.13
C ASP A 98 -3.70 -7.22 2.39
N GLN A 99 -3.86 -8.51 2.65
CA GLN A 99 -3.13 -9.57 1.97
C GLN A 99 -4.09 -10.54 1.30
N ILE A 100 -3.72 -10.99 0.11
CA ILE A 100 -4.48 -11.96 -0.68
C ILE A 100 -3.60 -13.08 -1.18
N ASP A 101 -4.22 -14.24 -1.40
CA ASP A 101 -3.52 -15.43 -1.88
C ASP A 101 -3.21 -15.32 -3.37
N ASN A 102 -4.17 -14.89 -4.18
CA ASN A 102 -4.03 -14.86 -5.63
C ASN A 102 -4.35 -13.47 -6.23
N SER A 103 -3.92 -13.24 -7.47
CA SER A 103 -4.14 -11.97 -8.18
C SER A 103 -5.59 -11.70 -8.62
N LYS A 104 -6.42 -12.73 -8.77
CA LYS A 104 -7.86 -12.60 -9.04
C LYS A 104 -8.61 -11.91 -7.91
N ASP A 105 -8.07 -11.97 -6.68
CA ASP A 105 -8.67 -11.34 -5.51
C ASP A 105 -8.33 -9.84 -5.38
N ILE A 106 -7.46 -9.29 -6.24
CA ILE A 106 -7.06 -7.87 -6.20
C ILE A 106 -8.27 -6.95 -6.31
N TYR A 107 -9.11 -7.16 -7.33
CA TYR A 107 -10.29 -6.32 -7.57
C TYR A 107 -11.33 -6.41 -6.44
N PRO A 108 -11.82 -7.60 -6.03
CA PRO A 108 -12.82 -7.68 -4.98
C PRO A 108 -12.32 -7.10 -3.64
N VAL A 109 -11.03 -7.27 -3.30
CA VAL A 109 -10.47 -6.67 -2.08
C VAL A 109 -10.39 -5.16 -2.19
N PHE A 110 -9.90 -4.59 -3.29
CA PHE A 110 -9.96 -3.14 -3.45
C PHE A 110 -11.39 -2.61 -3.40
N ARG A 111 -12.35 -3.30 -4.00
CA ARG A 111 -13.77 -2.90 -3.94
C ARG A 111 -14.26 -2.79 -2.49
N GLU A 112 -13.88 -3.73 -1.63
CA GLU A 112 -14.23 -3.66 -0.20
C GLU A 112 -13.44 -2.58 0.56
N LEU A 113 -12.14 -2.43 0.30
CA LEU A 113 -11.32 -1.37 0.92
C LEU A 113 -11.82 0.03 0.60
N PHE A 114 -12.29 0.27 -0.62
CA PHE A 114 -12.84 1.54 -1.07
C PHE A 114 -14.34 1.68 -0.81
N LYS A 115 -15.00 0.66 -0.25
CA LYS A 115 -16.42 0.73 0.07
C LYS A 115 -16.64 1.79 1.12
N LYS A 116 -17.66 2.64 0.88
CA LYS A 116 -18.08 3.64 1.85
C LYS A 116 -18.48 2.92 3.14
N LYS A 117 -17.77 3.21 4.24
CA LYS A 117 -18.19 2.77 5.57
C LYS A 117 -19.44 3.57 5.95
N GLU A 118 -20.48 2.87 6.38
CA GLU A 118 -21.67 3.51 6.96
C GLU A 118 -21.24 4.25 8.24
N ALA A 119 -21.79 5.45 8.43
CA ALA A 119 -21.44 6.36 9.52
C ALA A 119 -22.17 6.00 10.82
#